data_AF-A0A7S2RED5-F1
#
_entry.id   AF-A0A7S2RED5-F1
#
_cell.length_a   1.000
_cell.length_b   1.000
_cell.length_c   1.000
_cell.angle_alpha   90.00
_cell.angle_beta   90.00
_cell.angle_gamma   90.00
#
_symmetry.space_group_name_H-M   'P 1'
#
loop_
_entity.id
_entity.type
_entity.pdbx_description
1 polymer ?
#
loop_
_entity_poly.entity_id
_entity_poly.type
_entity_poly.pdbx_seq_one_letter_code
_entity_poly.pdbx_strand_id
1 'polypeptide(L)'
;TALPPQVLSDLGFVDLIEEKFYVNLLSYYIHVQQNLTEHLGRKPSMDEWALCLNVPAQDLQHDLVRSQAIRSSLVERHMKLVRGIAKTYRGRGLSYQDLVQEGACGVIHAAER
;
A
#
# COMPACT_ATOMS: atom_id res chain seq x y z
N THR A 1 -6.67 -10.20 -28.96
CA THR A 1 -5.26 -9.84 -29.24
C THR A 1 -4.71 -9.16 -28.01
N ALA A 2 -3.64 -9.66 -27.41
CA ALA A 2 -3.03 -9.01 -26.24
C ALA A 2 -2.46 -7.63 -26.63
N LEU A 3 -2.54 -6.66 -25.71
CA LEU A 3 -2.04 -5.30 -25.94
C LEU A 3 -0.49 -5.27 -26.02
N PRO A 4 0.11 -4.33 -26.76
CA PRO A 4 1.56 -4.18 -26.86
C PRO A 4 2.23 -3.91 -25.50
N PRO A 5 3.49 -4.37 -25.26
CA PRO A 5 4.20 -4.15 -24.00
C PRO A 5 4.34 -2.68 -23.59
N GLN A 6 4.56 -1.77 -24.54
CA GLN A 6 4.59 -0.32 -24.28
C GLN A 6 3.26 0.18 -23.71
N VAL A 7 2.13 -0.27 -24.28
CA VAL A 7 0.79 0.12 -23.83
C VAL A 7 0.50 -0.44 -22.44
N LEU A 8 0.97 -1.65 -22.13
CA LEU A 8 0.87 -2.20 -20.78
C LEU A 8 1.73 -1.43 -19.77
N SER A 9 2.91 -0.94 -20.16
CA SER A 9 3.75 -0.06 -19.33
C SER A 9 3.11 1.30 -19.11
N ASP A 10 2.57 1.93 -20.17
CA ASP A 10 1.90 3.24 -20.10
C ASP A 10 0.57 3.18 -19.32
N LEU A 11 -0.05 2.01 -19.28
CA LEU A 11 -1.22 1.72 -18.44
C LEU A 11 -0.86 1.28 -17.01
N GLY A 12 0.43 1.18 -16.66
CA GLY A 12 0.90 0.82 -15.31
C GLY A 12 0.76 -0.67 -14.96
N PHE A 13 0.69 -1.57 -15.94
CA PHE A 13 0.58 -3.01 -15.69
C PHE A 13 1.93 -3.69 -15.36
N VAL A 14 3.06 -3.10 -15.77
CA VAL A 14 4.40 -3.52 -15.33
C VAL A 14 4.63 -3.11 -13.86
N ASP A 15 4.01 -2.02 -13.40
CA ASP A 15 4.07 -1.54 -12.01
C ASP A 15 3.37 -2.49 -11.03
N LEU A 16 2.29 -3.19 -11.42
CA LEU A 16 1.46 -3.97 -10.48
C LEU A 16 2.22 -5.07 -9.72
N ILE A 17 3.16 -5.75 -10.38
CA ILE A 17 3.95 -6.81 -9.75
C ILE A 17 4.91 -6.20 -8.73
N GLU A 18 5.57 -5.11 -9.10
CA GLU A 18 6.50 -4.39 -8.23
C GLU A 18 5.77 -3.73 -7.05
N GLU A 19 4.62 -3.10 -7.29
CA GLU A 19 3.78 -2.50 -6.26
C GLU A 19 3.30 -3.54 -5.25
N LYS A 20 2.81 -4.70 -5.75
CA LYS A 20 2.41 -5.81 -4.88
C LYS A 20 3.58 -6.34 -4.07
N PHE A 21 4.77 -6.45 -4.67
CA PHE A 21 5.97 -6.86 -3.96
C PHE A 21 6.27 -5.92 -2.79
N TYR A 22 6.32 -4.60 -3.03
CA TYR A 22 6.64 -3.63 -1.98
C TYR A 22 5.54 -3.51 -0.92
N VAL A 23 4.25 -3.62 -1.28
CA VAL A 23 3.16 -3.68 -0.28
C VAL A 23 3.30 -4.90 0.62
N ASN A 24 3.56 -6.09 0.04
CA ASN A 24 3.77 -7.31 0.81
C ASN A 24 5.03 -7.24 1.68
N LEU A 25 6.10 -6.65 1.15
CA LEU A 25 7.37 -6.46 1.87
C LEU A 25 7.16 -5.55 3.08
N LEU A 26 6.40 -4.46 2.93
CA LEU A 26 6.03 -3.58 4.04
C LEU A 26 5.23 -4.30 5.12
N SER A 27 4.23 -5.10 4.72
CA SER A 27 3.45 -5.92 5.67
C SER A 27 4.34 -6.91 6.42
N TYR A 28 5.26 -7.58 5.73
CA TYR A 28 6.23 -8.48 6.35
C TYR A 28 7.11 -7.76 7.38
N TYR A 29 7.67 -6.60 7.03
CA TYR A 29 8.48 -5.81 7.95
C TYR A 29 7.69 -5.36 9.17
N ILE A 30 6.48 -4.83 8.98
CA ILE A 30 5.62 -4.40 10.09
C ILE A 30 5.32 -5.58 11.03
N HIS A 31 5.03 -6.76 10.48
CA HIS A 31 4.79 -7.95 11.29
C HIS A 31 6.01 -8.33 12.15
N VAL A 32 7.22 -8.30 11.56
CA VAL A 32 8.46 -8.55 12.32
C VAL A 32 8.67 -7.48 13.40
N GLN A 33 8.41 -6.20 13.11
CA GLN A 33 8.50 -5.13 14.11
C GLN A 33 7.51 -5.34 15.27
N GLN A 34 6.28 -5.77 14.98
CA GLN A 34 5.27 -6.07 15.99
C GLN A 34 5.71 -7.21 16.89
N ASN A 35 6.16 -8.33 16.31
CA ASN A 35 6.70 -9.46 17.06
C ASN A 35 7.87 -9.02 17.93
N LEU A 36 8.82 -8.24 17.41
CA LEU A 36 9.92 -7.70 18.20
C LEU A 36 9.44 -6.78 19.32
N THR A 37 8.43 -5.97 19.06
CA THR A 37 7.86 -5.06 20.07
C THR A 37 7.23 -5.84 21.22
N GLU A 38 6.53 -6.93 20.93
CA GLU A 38 5.96 -7.83 21.93
C GLU A 38 7.04 -8.49 22.79
N HIS A 39 8.15 -8.93 22.18
CA HIS A 39 9.24 -9.59 22.91
C HIS A 39 10.12 -8.61 23.70
N LEU A 40 10.32 -7.39 23.20
CA LEU A 40 11.17 -6.38 23.84
C LEU A 40 10.41 -5.49 24.83
N GLY A 41 9.07 -5.46 24.77
CA GLY A 41 8.24 -4.52 25.52
C GLY A 41 8.39 -3.06 25.08
N ARG A 42 9.11 -2.82 23.98
CA ARG A 42 9.33 -1.49 23.37
C ARG A 42 9.52 -1.66 21.87
N LYS A 43 9.37 -0.57 21.12
CA LYS A 43 9.71 -0.56 19.70
C LYS A 43 11.20 -0.91 19.51
N PRO A 44 11.55 -1.83 18.58
CA PRO A 44 12.95 -2.13 18.28
C PRO A 44 13.65 -0.92 17.67
N SER A 45 14.97 -0.81 17.88
CA SER A 45 15.81 0.10 17.12
C SER A 45 15.92 -0.35 15.66
N MET A 46 16.39 0.53 14.77
CA MET A 46 16.61 0.16 13.37
C MET A 46 17.59 -1.02 13.24
N ASP A 47 18.66 -1.01 14.03
CA ASP A 47 19.68 -2.07 14.01
C ASP A 47 19.14 -3.40 14.53
N GLU A 48 18.33 -3.40 15.60
CA GLU A 48 17.71 -4.61 16.14
C GLU A 48 16.73 -5.23 15.13
N TRP A 49 15.97 -4.37 14.44
CA TRP A 49 15.02 -4.81 13.43
C TRP A 49 15.72 -5.35 12.18
N ALA A 50 16.75 -4.65 11.70
CA ALA A 50 17.57 -5.05 10.57
C ALA A 50 18.30 -6.37 10.83
N LEU A 51 18.86 -6.53 12.04
CA LEU A 51 19.50 -7.76 12.48
C LEU A 51 18.52 -8.95 12.47
N CYS A 52 17.30 -8.76 12.98
CA CYS A 52 16.28 -9.82 12.99
C CYS A 52 15.83 -10.24 11.58
N LEU A 53 15.79 -9.28 10.65
CA LEU A 53 15.47 -9.51 9.24
C LEU A 53 16.67 -10.04 8.42
N ASN A 54 17.87 -10.07 9.00
CA ASN A 54 19.13 -10.37 8.30
C ASN A 54 19.35 -9.48 7.07
N VAL A 55 19.09 -8.18 7.21
CA VAL A 55 19.33 -7.16 6.19
C VAL A 55 20.14 -6.00 6.76
N PRO A 56 20.91 -5.26 5.95
CA PRO A 56 21.55 -4.03 6.40
C PRO A 56 20.52 -2.97 6.82
N ALA A 57 20.80 -2.22 7.89
CA ALA A 57 19.89 -1.17 8.40
C ALA A 57 19.58 -0.09 7.36
N GLN A 58 20.55 0.22 6.49
CA GLN A 58 20.37 1.18 5.40
C GLN A 58 19.37 0.67 4.34
N ASP A 59 19.47 -0.61 3.97
CA ASP A 59 18.57 -1.23 3.00
C ASP A 59 17.15 -1.33 3.56
N LEU A 60 17.02 -1.73 4.84
CA LEU A 60 15.73 -1.73 5.54
C LEU A 60 15.09 -0.34 5.53
N GLN A 61 15.85 0.70 5.86
CA GLN A 61 15.35 2.09 5.85
C GLN A 61 14.89 2.51 4.45
N HIS A 62 15.66 2.15 3.42
CA HIS A 62 15.32 2.46 2.04
C HIS A 62 14.04 1.73 1.59
N ASP A 63 13.93 0.43 1.88
CA ASP A 63 12.78 -0.39 1.51
C ASP A 63 11.51 0.04 2.24
N LEU A 64 11.60 0.48 3.50
CA LEU A 64 10.47 1.05 4.23
C LEU A 64 9.96 2.33 3.57
N VAL A 65 10.85 3.24 3.19
CA VAL A 65 10.48 4.51 2.53
C VAL A 65 9.83 4.23 1.17
N ARG A 66 10.45 3.37 0.36
CA ARG A 66 9.93 3.02 -0.97
C ARG A 66 8.58 2.33 -0.88
N SER A 67 8.45 1.36 0.01
CA SER A 67 7.19 0.63 0.16
C SER A 67 6.06 1.50 0.69
N GLN A 68 6.35 2.43 1.60
CA GLN A 68 5.35 3.39 2.08
C GLN A 68 4.89 4.33 0.96
N ALA A 69 5.81 4.85 0.15
CA ALA A 69 5.48 5.71 -0.98
C ALA A 69 4.59 4.98 -2.01
N ILE A 70 4.92 3.73 -2.31
CA ILE A 70 4.13 2.87 -3.20
C ILE A 70 2.73 2.64 -2.62
N ARG A 71 2.61 2.28 -1.35
CA ARG A 71 1.31 2.08 -0.69
C ARG A 71 0.47 3.36 -0.73
N SER A 72 1.05 4.52 -0.46
CA SER A 72 0.36 5.81 -0.55
C SER A 72 -0.11 6.13 -1.97
N SER A 73 0.73 5.89 -2.98
CA SER A 73 0.37 6.06 -4.39
C SER A 73 -0.80 5.14 -4.79
N LEU A 74 -0.75 3.88 -4.35
CA LEU A 74 -1.80 2.90 -4.59
C LEU A 74 -3.14 3.37 -3.99
N VAL A 75 -3.12 3.80 -2.72
CA VAL A 75 -4.31 4.38 -2.05
C VAL A 75 -4.82 5.58 -2.84
N GLU A 76 -3.97 6.51 -3.25
CA GLU A 76 -4.39 7.70 -3.99
C GLU A 76 -5.07 7.36 -5.32
N ARG A 77 -4.48 6.42 -6.11
CA ARG A 77 -5.07 5.96 -7.38
C ARG A 77 -6.43 5.32 -7.17
N HIS A 78 -6.58 4.44 -6.17
CA HIS A 78 -7.86 3.84 -5.85
C HIS A 78 -8.89 4.87 -5.36
N MET A 79 -8.47 5.88 -4.59
CA MET A 79 -9.36 6.97 -4.17
C MET A 79 -9.82 7.83 -5.36
N LYS A 80 -8.98 8.04 -6.38
CA LYS A 80 -9.40 8.70 -7.63
C LYS A 80 -10.49 7.90 -8.34
N LEU A 81 -10.36 6.56 -8.37
CA LEU A 81 -11.39 5.67 -8.90
C LEU A 81 -12.69 5.74 -8.08
N VAL A 82 -12.62 5.61 -6.75
CA VAL A 82 -13.78 5.74 -5.84
C VAL A 82 -14.51 7.06 -6.08
N ARG A 83 -13.78 8.19 -6.16
CA ARG A 83 -14.39 9.51 -6.45
C ARG A 83 -15.03 9.57 -7.83
N GLY A 84 -14.45 8.91 -8.83
CA GLY A 84 -15.00 8.80 -10.19
C GLY A 84 -16.32 8.02 -10.20
N ILE A 85 -16.36 6.87 -9.52
CA ILE A 85 -17.55 6.05 -9.35
C ILE A 85 -18.61 6.85 -8.58
N ALA A 86 -18.29 7.41 -7.41
CA ALA A 86 -19.25 8.15 -6.60
C ALA A 86 -19.92 9.32 -7.36
N LYS A 87 -19.24 9.95 -8.33
CA LYS A 87 -19.83 10.99 -9.17
C LYS A 87 -21.00 10.47 -10.03
N THR A 88 -20.96 9.22 -10.50
CA THR A 88 -22.02 8.64 -11.36
C THR A 88 -23.27 8.26 -10.57
N TYR A 89 -23.17 8.16 -9.24
CA TYR A 89 -24.29 7.84 -8.34
C TYR A 89 -24.96 9.08 -7.74
N ARG A 90 -24.55 10.30 -8.12
CA ARG A 90 -25.20 11.54 -7.69
C ARG A 90 -26.69 11.54 -8.08
N GLY A 91 -27.54 12.04 -7.17
CA GLY A 91 -28.99 12.17 -7.40
C GLY A 91 -29.78 10.87 -7.30
N ARG A 92 -29.17 9.74 -6.87
CA ARG A 92 -29.84 8.44 -6.72
C ARG A 92 -30.18 8.07 -5.27
N GLY A 93 -30.37 9.07 -4.41
CA GLY A 93 -30.74 8.87 -2.99
C GLY A 93 -29.58 8.52 -2.05
N LEU A 94 -28.34 8.47 -2.54
CA LEU A 94 -27.12 8.29 -1.72
C LEU A 94 -26.26 9.56 -1.75
N SER A 95 -25.73 9.96 -0.60
CA SER A 95 -24.81 11.10 -0.49
C SER A 95 -23.48 10.78 -1.17
N TYR A 96 -22.97 11.72 -1.95
CA TYR A 96 -21.64 11.62 -2.55
C TYR A 96 -20.54 11.44 -1.50
N GLN A 97 -20.68 12.10 -0.33
CA GLN A 97 -19.71 12.00 0.75
C GLN A 97 -19.71 10.59 1.35
N ASP A 98 -20.87 10.01 1.57
CA ASP A 98 -21.00 8.66 2.15
C ASP A 98 -20.39 7.60 1.21
N LEU A 99 -20.65 7.70 -0.10
CA LEU A 99 -20.06 6.80 -1.10
C LEU A 99 -18.53 6.92 -1.17
N VAL A 100 -18.00 8.15 -1.05
CA VAL A 100 -16.56 8.36 -1.02
C VAL A 100 -15.96 7.81 0.27
N GLN A 101 -16.64 7.98 1.40
CA GLN A 101 -16.14 7.56 2.71
C GLN A 101 -16.16 6.04 2.87
N GLU A 102 -17.24 5.38 2.44
CA GLU A 102 -17.34 3.92 2.42
C GLU A 102 -16.27 3.31 1.50
N GLY A 103 -16.14 3.86 0.28
CA GLY A 103 -15.09 3.44 -0.66
C GLY A 103 -13.68 3.70 -0.12
N ALA A 104 -13.47 4.82 0.59
CA ALA A 104 -12.19 5.13 1.20
C ALA A 104 -11.83 4.14 2.31
N CYS A 105 -12.79 3.78 3.16
CA CYS A 105 -12.61 2.78 4.20
C CYS A 105 -12.22 1.41 3.60
N GLY A 106 -12.89 1.00 2.51
CA GLY A 106 -12.59 -0.24 1.79
C GLY A 106 -11.19 -0.25 1.17
N VAL A 107 -10.75 0.86 0.59
CA VAL A 107 -9.39 0.99 0.02
C VAL A 107 -8.31 0.95 1.10
N ILE A 108 -8.52 1.62 2.24
CA ILE A 108 -7.57 1.60 3.36
C ILE A 108 -7.44 0.18 3.91
N HIS A 109 -8.56 -0.49 4.20
CA HIS A 109 -8.54 -1.87 4.70
C HIS A 109 -7.90 -2.87 3.73
N ALA A 110 -8.08 -2.68 2.42
CA ALA A 110 -7.47 -3.54 1.41
C ALA A 110 -5.95 -3.33 1.31
N ALA A 111 -5.44 -2.14 1.63
CA ALA A 111 -4.02 -1.81 1.60
C ALA A 111 -3.26 -2.21 2.89
N GLU A 112 -3.98 -2.58 3.95
CA GLU A 112 -3.44 -3.04 5.23
C GLU A 112 -3.38 -4.57 5.36
N ARG A 113 -3.88 -5.31 4.35
CA ARG A 113 -3.95 -6.78 4.31
C ARG A 113 -2.90 -7.42 3.43
#